data_AF-A0A0B1RUN0-F1
#
_entry.id   AF-A0A0B1RUN0-F1
#
_cell.length_a   1.000
_cell.length_b   1.000
_cell.length_c   1.000
_cell.angle_alpha   90.00
_cell.angle_beta   90.00
_cell.angle_gamma   90.00
#
_symmetry.space_group_name_H-M   'P 1'
#
loop_
_entity.id
_entity.type
_entity.pdbx_description
1 polymer ?
#
loop_
_entity_poly.entity_id
_entity_poly.type
_entity_poly.pdbx_seq_one_letter_code
_entity_poly.pdbx_strand_id
1 'polypeptide(L)'
;MDFCVEMLNQNGWVHMFPEGRVTADPIRIKWGVGRLVMDATNPPLILPIWCTNMASVWTEHPPYYPRFGHKVDIHIGKLFDTQSLLHELSFKKGWSELKRRKFITDAIQTELFELGEQVGVLPSG
;
A
#
# COMPACT_ATOMS: atom_id res chain seq x y z
N MET A 1 -11.39 -10.36 1.25
CA MET A 1 -10.96 -9.71 -0.01
C MET A 1 -12.15 -9.33 -0.85
N ASP A 2 -13.13 -10.24 -1.06
CA ASP A 2 -14.30 -9.95 -1.89
C ASP A 2 -15.12 -8.76 -1.36
N PHE A 3 -15.31 -8.66 -0.03
CA PHE A 3 -15.90 -7.48 0.61
C PHE A 3 -15.20 -6.15 0.22
N CYS A 4 -13.87 -6.13 0.14
CA CYS A 4 -13.13 -4.93 -0.26
C CYS A 4 -13.38 -4.60 -1.74
N VAL A 5 -13.46 -5.61 -2.61
CA VAL A 5 -13.79 -5.42 -4.03
C VAL A 5 -15.21 -4.88 -4.18
N GLU A 6 -16.18 -5.42 -3.45
CA GLU A 6 -17.55 -4.92 -3.42
C GLU A 6 -17.62 -3.46 -2.95
N MET A 7 -16.88 -3.11 -1.89
CA MET A 7 -16.79 -1.74 -1.39
C MET A 7 -16.22 -0.80 -2.46
N LEU A 8 -15.14 -1.20 -3.15
CA LEU A 8 -14.55 -0.41 -4.24
C LEU A 8 -15.52 -0.25 -5.42
N ASN A 9 -16.27 -1.30 -5.76
CA ASN A 9 -17.30 -1.26 -6.83
C ASN A 9 -18.47 -0.33 -6.50
N GLN A 10 -18.68 -0.01 -5.22
CA GLN A 10 -19.67 0.97 -4.77
C GLN A 10 -19.08 2.39 -4.63
N ASN A 11 -17.88 2.64 -5.17
CA ASN A 11 -17.10 3.87 -4.99
C ASN A 11 -16.79 4.18 -3.51
N GLY A 12 -16.70 3.13 -2.68
CA GLY A 12 -16.33 3.23 -1.28
C GLY A 12 -14.82 3.35 -1.07
N TRP A 13 -14.42 3.48 0.20
CA TRP A 13 -13.03 3.62 0.61
C TRP A 13 -12.52 2.35 1.31
N VAL A 14 -11.35 1.87 0.92
CA VAL A 14 -10.65 0.76 1.58
C VAL A 14 -9.29 1.24 2.07
N HIS A 15 -9.09 1.24 3.39
CA HIS A 15 -7.78 1.46 4.00
C HIS A 15 -7.18 0.11 4.41
N MET A 16 -5.90 -0.12 4.09
CA MET A 16 -5.24 -1.39 4.40
C MET A 16 -3.74 -1.22 4.66
N PHE A 17 -3.20 -2.06 5.55
CA PHE A 17 -1.77 -2.25 5.75
C PHE A 17 -1.33 -3.52 4.99
N PRO A 18 -0.72 -3.40 3.81
CA PRO A 18 -0.53 -4.54 2.92
C PRO A 18 0.64 -5.44 3.33
N GLU A 19 1.43 -5.03 4.31
CA GLU A 19 2.49 -5.79 5.00
C GLU A 19 1.92 -7.00 5.76
N GLY A 20 0.71 -6.84 6.31
CA GLY A 20 -0.02 -7.88 7.04
C GLY A 20 0.56 -8.24 8.41
N ARG A 21 1.48 -7.43 8.95
CA ARG A 21 1.95 -7.43 10.34
C ARG A 21 2.53 -6.05 10.64
N VAL A 22 2.58 -5.68 11.92
CA VAL A 22 3.34 -4.48 12.36
C VAL A 22 4.84 -4.78 12.26
N THR A 23 5.60 -3.86 11.68
CA THR A 23 7.04 -3.99 11.43
C THR A 23 7.71 -2.61 11.50
N ALA A 24 8.90 -2.54 12.11
CA ALA A 24 9.72 -1.32 12.11
C ALA A 24 10.31 -1.03 10.74
N ASP A 25 10.73 -2.09 10.04
CA ASP A 25 11.36 -1.98 8.73
C ASP A 25 10.35 -2.19 7.61
N PRO A 26 10.44 -1.41 6.52
CA PRO A 26 9.60 -1.61 5.34
C PRO A 26 9.82 -3.00 4.74
N ILE A 27 8.74 -3.74 4.55
CA ILE A 27 8.76 -5.08 3.96
C ILE A 27 7.98 -5.12 2.65
N ARG A 28 8.26 -6.15 1.87
CA ARG A 28 7.49 -6.45 0.65
C ARG A 28 5.99 -6.57 0.97
N ILE A 29 5.17 -5.84 0.23
CA ILE A 29 3.73 -5.87 0.40
C ILE A 29 3.11 -7.17 -0.15
N LYS A 30 2.00 -7.61 0.44
CA LYS A 30 1.31 -8.83 -0.02
C LYS A 30 0.53 -8.55 -1.31
N TRP A 31 0.60 -9.51 -2.23
CA TRP A 31 -0.07 -9.53 -3.55
C TRP A 31 -1.60 -9.36 -3.54
N GLY A 32 -2.25 -9.38 -2.39
CA GLY A 32 -3.69 -9.12 -2.26
C GLY A 32 -4.10 -7.74 -2.77
N VAL A 33 -3.21 -6.73 -2.70
CA VAL A 33 -3.51 -5.39 -3.23
C VAL A 33 -3.68 -5.41 -4.75
N GLY A 34 -2.81 -6.14 -5.46
CA GLY A 34 -2.93 -6.31 -6.92
C GLY A 34 -4.24 -6.98 -7.34
N ARG A 35 -4.80 -7.85 -6.49
CA ARG A 35 -6.13 -8.44 -6.71
C ARG A 35 -7.25 -7.39 -6.64
N LEU A 36 -7.20 -6.46 -5.68
CA LEU A 36 -8.23 -5.41 -5.56
C LEU A 36 -8.32 -4.54 -6.81
N VAL A 37 -7.15 -4.18 -7.37
CA VAL A 37 -7.09 -3.36 -8.59
C VAL A 37 -7.60 -4.12 -9.81
N MET A 38 -7.28 -5.42 -9.94
CA MET A 38 -7.70 -6.22 -11.09
C MET A 38 -9.17 -6.64 -11.06
N ASP A 39 -9.68 -6.95 -9.87
CA ASP A 39 -11.01 -7.53 -9.70
C ASP A 39 -12.10 -6.44 -9.54
N ALA A 40 -11.72 -5.18 -9.29
CA ALA A 40 -12.64 -4.06 -9.26
C ALA A 40 -13.16 -3.72 -10.67
N THR A 41 -14.46 -3.40 -10.76
CA THR A 41 -15.12 -3.00 -12.01
C THR A 41 -14.59 -1.66 -12.51
N ASN A 42 -14.43 -0.71 -11.59
CA ASN A 42 -13.75 0.55 -11.83
C ASN A 42 -12.39 0.51 -11.12
N PRO A 43 -11.27 0.70 -11.84
CA PRO A 43 -9.94 0.72 -11.24
C PRO A 43 -9.87 1.77 -10.12
N PRO A 44 -9.44 1.41 -8.90
CA PRO A 44 -9.44 2.34 -7.78
C PRO A 44 -8.25 3.30 -7.87
N LEU A 45 -8.43 4.50 -7.33
CA LEU A 45 -7.33 5.41 -7.04
C LEU A 45 -6.63 4.96 -5.75
N ILE A 46 -5.31 4.95 -5.75
CA ILE A 46 -4.52 4.54 -4.59
C ILE A 46 -3.87 5.78 -3.98
N LEU A 47 -3.99 5.93 -2.66
CA LEU A 47 -3.33 6.98 -1.91
C LEU A 47 -2.30 6.36 -0.96
N PRO A 48 -0.98 6.47 -1.25
CA PRO A 48 0.07 6.02 -0.36
C PRO A 48 0.08 6.86 0.93
N ILE A 49 0.18 6.20 2.07
CA ILE A 49 0.30 6.85 3.38
C ILE A 49 1.48 6.23 4.10
N TRP A 50 2.37 7.07 4.62
CA TRP A 50 3.53 6.66 5.39
C TRP A 50 3.45 7.25 6.79
N CYS A 51 3.56 6.41 7.82
CA CYS A 51 3.48 6.85 9.22
C CYS A 51 4.86 6.73 9.88
N THR A 52 5.33 7.81 10.50
CA THR A 52 6.59 7.80 11.27
C THR A 52 6.33 8.01 12.76
N ASN A 53 7.31 7.59 13.57
CA ASN A 53 7.30 7.75 15.03
C ASN A 53 6.19 6.99 15.78
N MET A 54 5.45 6.08 15.15
CA MET A 54 4.42 5.27 15.84
C MET A 54 5.02 4.41 16.97
N ALA A 55 6.23 3.88 16.78
CA ALA A 55 6.95 3.09 17.78
C ALA A 55 7.25 3.86 19.08
N SER A 56 7.28 5.19 19.01
CA SER A 56 7.48 6.03 20.21
C SER A 56 6.23 6.03 21.10
N VAL A 57 5.03 5.96 20.51
CA VAL A 57 3.75 5.86 21.24
C VAL A 57 3.51 4.43 21.72
N TRP A 58 3.83 3.42 20.90
CA TRP A 58 3.58 2.02 21.20
C TRP A 58 4.78 1.14 20.81
N THR A 59 5.41 0.47 21.78
CA THR A 59 6.59 -0.38 21.51
C THR A 59 6.25 -1.69 20.82
N GLU A 60 7.22 -2.19 20.07
CA GLU A 60 7.21 -3.56 19.55
C GLU A 60 7.53 -4.61 20.65
N HIS A 61 8.23 -4.19 21.70
CA HIS A 61 8.65 -5.06 22.81
C HIS A 61 7.89 -4.78 24.11
N PRO A 62 7.66 -5.80 24.95
CA PRO A 62 7.09 -5.61 26.28
C PRO A 62 7.95 -4.67 27.16
N PRO A 63 7.33 -3.94 28.11
CA PRO A 63 5.91 -3.99 28.46
C PRO A 63 5.06 -3.14 27.51
N TYR A 64 3.89 -3.65 27.12
CA TYR A 64 2.97 -2.97 26.19
C TYR A 64 2.06 -2.00 26.94
N TYR A 65 2.39 -0.71 26.88
CA TYR A 65 1.56 0.38 27.37
C TYR A 65 1.75 1.62 26.50
N PRO A 66 0.71 2.46 26.36
CA PRO A 66 0.81 3.68 25.57
C PRO A 66 1.72 4.69 26.27
N ARG A 67 2.66 5.27 25.52
CA ARG A 67 3.47 6.40 25.96
C ARG A 67 2.90 7.71 25.44
N PHE A 68 2.62 8.63 26.34
CA PHE A 68 2.03 9.92 26.03
C PHE A 68 3.10 11.00 25.79
N GLY A 69 2.73 12.07 25.08
CA GLY A 69 3.61 13.21 24.81
C GLY A 69 4.52 13.05 23.58
N HIS A 70 4.45 11.91 22.89
CA HIS A 70 5.14 11.69 21.62
C HIS A 70 4.34 12.22 20.43
N LYS A 71 5.05 12.59 19.35
CA LYS A 71 4.45 13.02 18.09
C LYS A 71 4.46 11.86 17.10
N VAL A 72 3.38 11.73 16.34
CA VAL A 72 3.25 10.82 15.21
C VAL A 72 3.04 11.67 13.97
N ASP A 73 3.82 11.40 12.93
CA ASP A 73 3.71 12.12 11.67
C ASP A 73 3.09 11.19 10.62
N ILE A 74 2.12 11.71 9.89
CA ILE A 74 1.42 10.99 8.81
C ILE A 74 1.72 11.75 7.53
N HIS A 75 2.40 11.08 6.61
CA HIS A 75 2.81 11.61 5.32
C HIS A 75 1.88 11.04 4.26
N ILE A 76 1.31 11.92 3.44
CA ILE A 76 0.36 11.55 2.40
C ILE A 76 1.06 11.73 1.05
N GLY A 77 1.13 10.63 0.30
CA GLY A 77 1.76 10.61 -1.01
C GLY A 77 0.87 11.18 -2.11
N LYS A 78 1.38 11.10 -3.34
CA LYS A 78 0.62 11.45 -4.53
C LYS A 78 -0.43 10.39 -4.82
N LEU A 79 -1.55 10.83 -5.36
CA LEU A 79 -2.59 9.91 -5.82
C LEU A 79 -2.08 9.12 -7.03
N PHE A 80 -2.17 7.79 -6.93
CA PHE A 80 -1.74 6.86 -7.96
C PHE A 80 -2.95 6.33 -8.74
N ASP A 81 -2.99 6.64 -10.04
CA ASP A 81 -4.06 6.19 -10.93
C ASP A 81 -3.75 4.81 -11.52
N THR A 82 -4.48 3.81 -11.03
CA THR A 82 -4.31 2.41 -11.45
C THR A 82 -4.91 2.11 -12.83
N GLN A 83 -5.72 3.01 -13.40
CA GLN A 83 -6.29 2.82 -14.73
C GLN A 83 -5.17 2.82 -15.80
N SER A 84 -4.18 3.69 -15.65
CA SER A 84 -3.00 3.74 -16.52
C SER A 84 -2.22 2.42 -16.54
N LEU A 85 -2.09 1.80 -15.36
CA LEU A 85 -1.38 0.54 -15.15
C LEU A 85 -2.12 -0.65 -15.78
N LEU A 86 -3.45 -0.69 -15.65
CA LEU A 86 -4.28 -1.70 -16.30
C LEU A 86 -4.29 -1.54 -17.81
N HIS A 87 -4.25 -0.31 -18.31
CA HIS A 87 -4.10 -0.05 -19.74
C HIS A 87 -2.77 -0.58 -20.27
N GLU A 88 -1.64 -0.36 -19.58
CA GLU A 88 -0.35 -0.95 -19.95
C GLU A 88 -0.41 -2.48 -19.97
N LEU A 89 -1.02 -3.08 -18.95
CA LEU A 89 -1.20 -4.53 -18.84
C LEU A 89 -2.02 -5.13 -19.99
N SER A 90 -2.97 -4.37 -20.56
CA SER A 90 -3.80 -4.84 -21.68
C SER A 90 -2.97 -5.17 -22.94
N PHE A 91 -1.82 -4.52 -23.13
CA PHE A 91 -0.90 -4.79 -24.24
C PHE A 91 -0.01 -6.01 -24.01
N LYS A 92 0.14 -6.47 -22.75
CA LYS A 92 0.99 -7.62 -22.39
C LYS A 92 0.23 -8.94 -22.60
N LYS A 93 0.28 -9.46 -23.83
CA LYS A 93 -0.29 -10.77 -24.18
C LYS A 93 0.53 -11.92 -23.56
N GLY A 94 -0.14 -12.99 -23.14
CA GLY A 94 0.51 -14.22 -22.63
C GLY A 94 1.02 -14.17 -21.18
N TRP A 95 0.78 -13.08 -20.44
CA TRP A 95 1.09 -13.06 -19.01
C TRP A 95 0.05 -13.84 -18.21
N SER A 96 0.53 -14.70 -17.30
CA SER A 96 -0.35 -15.35 -16.32
C SER A 96 -0.96 -14.33 -15.36
N GLU A 97 -2.11 -14.68 -14.78
CA GLU A 97 -2.80 -13.85 -13.78
C GLU A 97 -1.88 -13.49 -12.61
N LEU A 98 -1.07 -14.45 -12.14
CA LEU A 98 -0.09 -14.23 -11.09
C LEU A 98 0.94 -13.14 -11.46
N LYS A 99 1.44 -13.17 -12.70
CA LYS A 99 2.41 -12.18 -13.19
C LYS A 99 1.80 -10.79 -13.29
N ARG A 100 0.54 -10.69 -13.72
CA ARG A 100 -0.22 -9.42 -13.76
C ARG A 100 -0.41 -8.85 -12.36
N ARG A 101 -0.85 -9.67 -11.41
CA ARG A 101 -1.01 -9.25 -10.00
C ARG A 101 0.29 -8.80 -9.38
N LYS A 102 1.38 -9.52 -9.63
CA LYS A 102 2.72 -9.13 -9.17
C LYS A 102 3.11 -7.77 -9.71
N PHE A 103 2.97 -7.54 -11.02
CA PHE A 103 3.31 -6.26 -11.64
C PHE A 103 2.55 -5.08 -11.01
N ILE A 104 1.25 -5.24 -10.76
CA ILE A 104 0.45 -4.19 -10.09
C ILE A 104 0.94 -3.96 -8.66
N THR A 105 1.16 -5.05 -7.94
CA THR A 105 1.61 -4.99 -6.54
C THR A 105 2.97 -4.30 -6.46
N ASP A 106 3.89 -4.61 -7.37
CA ASP A 106 5.22 -4.01 -7.41
C ASP A 106 5.13 -2.51 -7.69
N ALA A 107 4.31 -2.07 -8.65
CA ALA A 107 4.10 -0.65 -8.94
C ALA A 107 3.56 0.12 -7.72
N ILE A 108 2.58 -0.45 -7.01
CA ILE A 108 2.03 0.16 -5.79
C ILE A 108 3.09 0.22 -4.68
N GLN A 109 3.92 -0.81 -4.56
CA GLN A 109 5.01 -0.82 -3.59
C GLN A 109 6.04 0.26 -3.91
N THR A 110 6.38 0.45 -5.18
CA THR A 110 7.28 1.52 -5.63
C THR A 110 6.75 2.89 -5.19
N GLU A 111 5.49 3.22 -5.49
CA GLU A 111 4.89 4.50 -5.08
C GLU A 111 4.92 4.72 -3.55
N LEU A 112 4.69 3.66 -2.76
CA LEU A 112 4.77 3.73 -1.31
C LEU A 112 6.21 3.93 -0.82
N PHE A 113 7.19 3.27 -1.46
CA PHE A 113 8.59 3.33 -1.06
C PHE A 113 9.23 4.66 -1.49
N GLU A 114 8.88 5.18 -2.65
CA GLU A 114 9.24 6.54 -3.07
C GLU A 114 8.76 7.59 -2.07
N LEU A 115 7.55 7.42 -1.51
CA LEU A 115 7.09 8.26 -0.39
C LEU A 115 7.98 8.08 0.84
N GLY A 116 8.33 6.85 1.22
CA GLY A 116 9.25 6.58 2.33
C GLY A 116 10.64 7.20 2.15
N GLU A 117 11.14 7.26 0.91
CA GLU A 117 12.39 7.95 0.55
C GLU A 117 12.26 9.47 0.66
N GLN A 118 11.16 10.04 0.17
CA GLN A 118 10.88 11.48 0.28
C GLN A 118 10.77 11.94 1.73
N VAL A 119 10.25 11.09 2.61
CA VAL A 119 10.16 11.33 4.05
C VAL A 119 11.53 11.15 4.75
N GLY A 120 12.52 10.54 4.08
CA GLY A 120 13.87 10.31 4.60
C GLY A 120 13.98 9.09 5.52
N VAL A 121 13.01 8.17 5.46
CA VAL A 121 13.03 6.92 6.25
C VAL A 121 13.74 5.80 5.50
N LEU A 122 13.63 5.79 4.17
CA LEU A 122 14.31 4.84 3.29
C LEU A 122 15.51 5.48 2.59
N PRO A 123 16.59 4.73 2.34
CA PRO A 123 17.68 5.21 1.48
C PRO A 123 17.18 5.34 0.04
N SER A 124 17.56 6.41 -0.64
CA SER A 124 17.25 6.59 -2.06
C SER A 124 17.94 5.51 -2.91
N GLY A 125 17.21 4.78 -3.75
CA GLY A 125 17.75 3.67 -4.54
C GLY A 125 16.94 3.25 -5.76
#